data_AF-A0A940PX42-F1
#
_entry.id   AF-A0A940PX42-F1
#
_cell.length_a   1.000
_cell.length_b   1.000
_cell.length_c   1.000
_cell.angle_alpha   90.00
_cell.angle_beta   90.00
_cell.angle_gamma   90.00
#
_symmetry.space_group_name_H-M   'P 1'
#
loop_
_entity.id
_entity.type
_entity.pdbx_description
1 polymer ?
#
loop_
_entity_poly.entity_id
_entity_poly.type
_entity_poly.pdbx_seq_one_letter_code
_entity_poly.pdbx_strand_id
1 'polypeptide(L)'
;MSVIVSSTAFDTPPVAPILVEGWETSRAARNVVHERLFNADPIVSIRPATTRKGTLRYLFATASAAQACFEMHAAQAVFTVTTTISDELPVTLRYVATDEVKQLLDPETSLVTIIEIPYREAPQ
;
A
#
# COMPACT_ATOMS: atom_id res chain seq x y z
N MET A 1 8.52 -7.84 -13.33
CA MET A 1 7.70 -7.18 -12.31
C MET A 1 7.92 -5.68 -12.47
N SER A 2 6.94 -4.94 -12.98
CA SER A 2 7.04 -3.49 -13.12
C SER A 2 6.02 -2.84 -12.20
N VAL A 3 6.46 -1.79 -11.49
CA VAL A 3 5.62 -1.04 -10.56
C VAL A 3 5.65 0.40 -10.99
N ILE A 4 4.47 1.01 -11.07
CA ILE A 4 4.30 2.41 -11.43
C ILE A 4 3.45 3.05 -10.36
N VAL A 5 4.00 4.07 -9.72
CA VAL A 5 3.29 4.92 -8.77
C VAL A 5 2.98 6.24 -9.47
N SER A 6 1.71 6.63 -9.50
CA SER A 6 1.29 7.92 -10.02
C SER A 6 0.33 8.63 -9.06
N SER A 7 0.31 9.95 -9.14
CA SER A 7 -0.61 10.79 -8.38
C SER A 7 -1.57 11.50 -9.31
N THR A 8 -2.81 11.69 -8.88
CA THR A 8 -3.79 12.51 -9.61
C THR A 8 -3.63 14.01 -9.34
N ALA A 9 -2.82 14.39 -8.36
CA ALA A 9 -2.63 15.79 -7.95
C ALA A 9 -1.42 16.48 -8.58
N PHE A 10 -0.54 15.73 -9.26
CA PHE A 10 0.68 16.28 -9.86
C PHE A 10 0.87 15.78 -11.28
N ASP A 11 1.35 16.68 -12.15
CA ASP A 11 1.82 16.36 -13.51
C ASP A 11 3.29 15.86 -13.52
N THR A 12 3.74 15.34 -12.37
CA THR A 12 5.10 14.80 -12.19
C THR A 12 5.18 13.43 -12.86
N PRO A 13 6.31 13.10 -13.53
CA PRO A 13 6.49 11.78 -14.14
C PRO A 13 6.24 10.67 -13.12
N PRO A 14 5.57 9.57 -13.51
CA PRO A 14 5.32 8.46 -12.61
C PRO A 14 6.64 7.86 -12.11
N VAL A 15 6.66 7.51 -10.83
CA VAL A 15 7.85 6.95 -10.18
C VAL A 15 7.79 5.43 -10.26
N ALA A 16 8.88 4.81 -10.73
CA ALA A 16 8.96 3.36 -10.95
C ALA A 16 9.93 2.71 -9.93
N PRO A 17 9.44 2.23 -8.78
CA PRO A 17 10.26 1.43 -7.88
C PRO A 17 10.64 0.10 -8.53
N ILE A 18 11.80 -0.43 -8.13
CA ILE A 18 12.33 -1.69 -8.65
C ILE A 18 11.59 -2.88 -8.07
N LEU A 19 11.24 -2.77 -6.79
CA LEU A 19 10.55 -3.81 -6.05
C LEU A 19 9.61 -3.18 -5.02
N VAL A 20 8.45 -3.80 -4.84
CA VAL A 20 7.59 -3.55 -3.69
C VAL A 20 7.78 -4.72 -2.75
N GLU A 21 8.51 -4.50 -1.66
CA GLU A 21 8.75 -5.54 -0.65
C GLU A 21 7.61 -5.61 0.35
N GLY A 22 7.25 -6.83 0.76
CA GLY A 22 6.30 -7.04 1.84
C GLY A 22 4.95 -6.37 1.60
N TRP A 23 4.29 -6.65 0.47
CA TRP A 23 2.90 -6.23 0.23
C TRP A 23 1.98 -6.87 1.27
N GLU A 24 1.87 -6.23 2.42
CA GLU A 24 1.01 -6.64 3.51
C GLU A 24 -0.21 -5.71 3.54
N THR A 25 -1.37 -6.29 3.30
CA THR A 25 -2.64 -5.57 3.30
C THR A 25 -3.55 -6.20 4.33
N SER A 26 -4.08 -5.37 5.24
CA SER A 26 -5.04 -5.81 6.24
C SER A 26 -6.38 -5.09 6.07
N ARG A 27 -7.47 -5.78 6.39
CA ARG A 27 -8.83 -5.23 6.42
C ARG A 27 -9.54 -5.81 7.64
N ALA A 28 -10.09 -4.96 8.51
CA ALA A 28 -10.84 -5.46 9.66
C ALA A 28 -12.18 -6.03 9.18
N ALA A 29 -12.36 -7.35 9.35
CA ALA A 29 -13.66 -7.97 9.20
C ALA A 29 -14.59 -7.46 10.31
N ARG A 30 -15.76 -6.95 9.94
CA ARG A 30 -16.76 -6.45 10.91
C ARG A 30 -17.86 -7.47 11.20
N ASN A 31 -17.63 -8.72 10.80
CA ASN A 31 -18.57 -9.80 11.06
C ASN A 31 -18.63 -10.07 12.57
N VAL A 32 -19.83 -10.21 13.10
CA VAL A 32 -20.05 -10.54 14.51
C VAL A 32 -20.47 -12.00 14.58
N VAL A 33 -19.68 -12.82 15.26
CA VAL A 33 -19.96 -14.24 15.47
C VAL A 33 -20.62 -14.39 16.84
N HIS A 34 -21.83 -14.92 16.85
CA HIS A 34 -22.56 -15.24 18.06
C HIS A 34 -22.46 -16.75 18.31
N GLU A 35 -21.66 -17.12 19.29
CA GLU A 35 -21.57 -18.50 19.76
C GLU A 35 -22.85 -18.86 20.50
N ARG A 36 -23.43 -20.02 20.18
CA ARG A 36 -24.62 -20.53 20.85
C ARG A 36 -24.19 -21.56 21.89
N LEU A 37 -24.64 -21.40 23.13
CA LEU A 37 -24.53 -22.49 24.10
C LEU A 37 -25.42 -23.65 23.63
N PHE A 38 -24.82 -24.85 23.51
CA PHE A 38 -25.48 -26.14 23.24
C PHE A 38 -25.95 -26.43 21.80
N ASN A 39 -25.53 -25.69 20.78
CA ASN A 39 -25.79 -26.06 19.39
C ASN A 39 -24.58 -25.79 18.48
N ALA A 40 -24.36 -26.65 17.49
CA ALA A 40 -23.05 -26.85 16.85
C ALA A 40 -22.61 -25.76 15.85
N ASP A 41 -23.54 -24.91 15.39
CA ASP A 41 -23.24 -23.90 14.36
C ASP A 41 -23.38 -22.46 14.90
N PRO A 42 -22.34 -21.61 14.76
CA PRO A 42 -22.39 -20.22 15.18
C PRO A 42 -23.28 -19.38 14.25
N ILE A 43 -23.99 -18.40 14.82
CA ILE A 43 -24.75 -17.43 14.02
C ILE A 43 -23.83 -16.27 13.68
N VAL A 44 -23.70 -15.94 12.40
CA VAL A 44 -22.82 -14.86 11.93
C VAL A 44 -23.64 -13.70 11.40
N SER A 45 -23.46 -12.52 11.98
CA SER A 45 -23.95 -11.26 11.41
C SER A 45 -22.92 -10.68 10.46
N ILE A 46 -23.22 -10.65 9.16
CA ILE A 46 -22.32 -10.15 8.12
C ILE A 46 -22.38 -8.62 8.08
N ARG A 47 -21.22 -7.95 8.09
CA ARG A 47 -21.11 -6.50 7.93
C ARG A 47 -20.02 -6.16 6.93
N PRO A 48 -20.14 -5.05 6.18
CA PRO A 48 -19.07 -4.59 5.30
C PRO A 48 -17.77 -4.38 6.08
N ALA A 49 -16.68 -4.95 5.57
CA ALA A 49 -15.35 -4.76 6.15
C ALA A 49 -14.87 -3.30 5.96
N THR A 50 -14.01 -2.79 6.85
CA THR A 50 -13.46 -1.40 6.77
C THR A 50 -12.62 -1.19 5.52
N THR A 51 -12.23 0.01 5.09
CA THR A 51 -11.25 0.15 3.98
C THR A 51 -9.94 -0.60 4.28
N ARG A 52 -9.23 -1.07 3.25
CA ARG A 52 -7.91 -1.68 3.42
C ARG A 52 -6.92 -0.66 4.01
N LYS A 53 -5.99 -1.16 4.80
CA LYS A 53 -4.85 -0.39 5.33
C LYS A 53 -3.61 -1.28 5.37
N GLY A 54 -2.44 -0.67 5.29
CA GLY A 54 -1.18 -1.38 5.36
C GLY A 54 0.00 -0.41 5.25
N THR A 55 1.18 -0.98 5.05
CA THR A 55 2.39 -0.21 4.77
C THR A 55 2.94 -0.67 3.43
N LEU A 56 3.16 0.27 2.52
CA LEU A 56 3.83 0.01 1.25
C LEU A 56 5.32 0.29 1.44
N ARG A 57 6.17 -0.67 1.07
CA ARG A 57 7.62 -0.51 1.07
C ARG A 57 8.12 -0.51 -0.36
N TYR A 58 8.63 0.62 -0.81
CA TYR A 58 9.17 0.79 -2.15
C TYR A 58 10.68 0.77 -2.10
N LEU A 59 11.29 -0.06 -2.94
CA LEU A 59 12.73 -0.13 -3.08
C LEU A 59 13.15 0.56 -4.39
N PHE A 60 14.12 1.47 -4.29
CA PHE A 60 14.64 2.26 -5.40
C PHE A 60 16.14 2.01 -5.60
N ALA A 61 16.57 1.85 -6.86
CA ALA A 61 18.01 1.80 -7.20
C ALA A 61 18.71 3.14 -7.06
N THR A 62 17.99 4.25 -7.23
CA THR A 62 18.60 5.58 -7.25
C THR A 62 18.02 6.45 -6.14
N ALA A 63 18.90 7.17 -5.47
CA ALA A 63 18.51 8.12 -4.42
C ALA A 63 17.60 9.23 -4.98
N SER A 64 17.79 9.63 -6.24
CA SER A 64 16.94 10.64 -6.89
C SER A 64 15.49 10.17 -7.08
N ALA A 65 15.27 8.92 -7.47
CA ALA A 65 13.93 8.36 -7.60
C ALA A 65 13.25 8.19 -6.23
N ALA A 66 14.02 7.77 -5.22
CA ALA A 66 13.54 7.66 -3.85
C ALA A 66 13.11 9.02 -3.28
N GLN A 67 13.93 10.06 -3.49
CA GLN A 67 13.62 11.43 -3.09
C GLN A 67 12.35 11.94 -3.78
N ALA A 68 12.22 11.73 -5.10
CA ALA A 68 11.01 12.12 -5.83
C ALA A 68 9.76 11.39 -5.30
N CYS A 69 9.87 10.11 -4.93
CA CYS A 69 8.79 9.36 -4.31
C CYS A 69 8.40 9.94 -2.94
N PHE A 70 9.40 10.28 -2.13
CA PHE A 70 9.21 10.85 -0.80
C PHE A 70 8.50 12.21 -0.88
N GLU A 71 8.97 13.09 -1.75
CA GLU A 71 8.35 14.40 -2.00
C GLU A 71 6.93 14.27 -2.58
N MET A 72 6.73 13.33 -3.49
CA MET A 72 5.40 13.04 -4.06
C MET A 72 4.41 12.65 -2.96
N HIS A 73 4.81 11.81 -1.99
CA HIS A 73 3.94 11.35 -0.91
C HIS A 73 3.82 12.34 0.26
N ALA A 74 4.66 13.37 0.32
CA ALA A 74 4.47 14.49 1.26
C ALA A 74 3.27 15.37 0.87
N ALA A 75 2.78 15.27 -0.36
CA ALA A 75 1.64 16.04 -0.81
C ALA A 75 0.29 15.45 -0.41
N GLN A 76 -0.69 16.32 -0.16
CA GLN A 76 -2.08 15.92 0.08
C GLN A 76 -2.76 15.53 -1.23
N ALA A 77 -2.64 14.26 -1.60
CA ALA A 77 -3.18 13.72 -2.84
C ALA A 77 -3.71 12.30 -2.68
N VAL A 78 -4.51 11.88 -3.66
CA VAL A 78 -4.85 10.46 -3.84
C VAL A 78 -3.88 9.86 -4.84
N PHE A 79 -3.19 8.82 -4.40
CA PHE A 79 -2.19 8.09 -5.16
C PHE A 79 -2.79 6.82 -5.74
N THR A 80 -2.30 6.44 -6.90
CA THR A 80 -2.63 5.17 -7.54
C THR A 80 -1.34 4.41 -7.75
N VAL A 81 -1.26 3.22 -7.16
CA VAL A 81 -0.23 2.25 -7.53
C VAL A 81 -0.81 1.25 -8.48
N THR A 82 -0.09 1.01 -9.56
CA THR A 82 -0.32 -0.09 -10.46
C THR A 82 0.92 -0.98 -10.42
N THR A 83 0.73 -2.24 -10.03
CA THR A 83 1.80 -3.25 -10.00
C THR A 83 1.36 -4.50 -10.73
N THR A 84 2.28 -5.12 -11.46
CA THR A 84 2.10 -6.46 -12.04
C THR A 84 2.85 -7.46 -11.17
N ILE A 85 2.13 -8.09 -10.22
CA ILE A 85 2.68 -9.08 -9.29
C ILE A 85 2.90 -10.45 -10.00
N SER A 86 2.25 -10.64 -11.14
CA SER A 86 2.40 -11.76 -12.08
C SER A 86 2.04 -11.24 -13.48
N ASP A 87 2.49 -11.92 -14.54
CA ASP A 87 2.25 -11.55 -15.96
C ASP A 87 0.76 -11.45 -16.35
N GLU A 88 -0.18 -11.80 -15.46
CA GLU A 88 -1.60 -11.91 -15.81
C GLU A 88 -2.55 -10.94 -15.10
N LEU A 89 -2.14 -10.24 -14.03
CA LEU A 89 -3.08 -9.38 -13.28
C LEU A 89 -2.43 -8.07 -12.78
N PRO A 90 -2.78 -6.91 -13.39
CA PRO A 90 -2.42 -5.61 -12.82
C PRO A 90 -3.25 -5.37 -11.56
N VAL A 91 -2.59 -5.28 -10.41
CA VAL A 91 -3.22 -4.85 -9.16
C VAL A 91 -3.13 -3.32 -9.14
N THR A 92 -4.29 -2.68 -9.26
CA THR A 92 -4.42 -1.23 -9.09
C THR A 92 -4.97 -0.94 -7.70
N LEU A 93 -4.26 -0.14 -6.92
CA LEU A 93 -4.66 0.30 -5.59
C LEU A 93 -4.70 1.83 -5.55
N ARG A 94 -5.84 2.39 -5.18
CA ARG A 94 -5.99 3.82 -4.91
C ARG A 94 -5.93 4.06 -3.41
N TYR A 95 -5.00 4.89 -2.96
CA TYR A 95 -4.73 5.10 -1.54
C TYR A 95 -4.34 6.53 -1.22
N VAL A 96 -4.39 6.85 0.06
CA VAL A 96 -3.86 8.07 0.64
C VAL A 96 -2.77 7.68 1.63
N ALA A 97 -1.64 8.39 1.59
CA ALA A 97 -0.60 8.25 2.60
C ALA A 97 -1.15 8.70 3.96
N THR A 98 -0.91 7.91 5.00
CA THR A 98 -1.34 8.21 6.37
C THR A 98 -0.13 8.22 7.28
N ASP A 99 -0.24 8.95 8.39
CA ASP A 99 0.81 9.06 9.41
C ASP A 99 2.13 9.64 8.85
N GLU A 100 3.25 8.94 9.01
CA GLU A 100 4.59 9.40 8.65
C GLU A 100 5.16 8.56 7.50
N VAL A 101 5.57 9.24 6.43
CA VAL A 101 6.37 8.64 5.34
C VAL A 101 7.82 8.57 5.80
N LYS A 102 8.46 7.41 5.69
CA LYS A 102 9.84 7.21 6.11
C LYS A 102 10.73 6.88 4.93
N GLN A 103 11.92 7.47 4.93
CA GLN A 103 13.00 7.10 4.03
C GLN A 103 14.08 6.39 4.84
N LEU A 104 14.36 5.14 4.46
CA LEU A 104 15.34 4.28 5.09
C LEU A 104 16.37 3.91 4.03
N LEU A 105 17.62 3.75 4.47
CA LEU A 105 18.63 3.06 3.67
C LEU A 105 18.55 1.58 4.01
N ASP A 106 18.63 0.71 3.01
CA ASP A 106 18.65 -0.74 3.26
C ASP A 106 19.82 -1.09 4.20
N PRO A 107 19.56 -1.65 5.39
CA PRO A 107 20.59 -1.95 6.38
C PRO A 107 21.56 -3.05 5.92
N GLU A 108 21.17 -3.91 4.97
CA GLU A 108 22.04 -5.00 4.51
C GLU A 108 22.99 -4.57 3.39
N THR A 109 22.46 -3.91 2.35
CA THR A 109 23.29 -3.56 1.19
C THR A 109 23.77 -2.11 1.19
N SER A 110 23.11 -1.20 1.92
CA SER A 110 23.38 0.26 1.90
C SER A 110 23.42 0.90 0.51
N LEU A 111 22.99 0.19 -0.52
CA LEU A 111 23.03 0.62 -1.92
C LEU A 111 21.65 1.04 -2.44
N VAL A 112 20.59 0.55 -1.80
CA VAL A 112 19.21 0.80 -2.19
C VAL A 112 18.45 1.56 -1.10
N THR A 113 17.61 2.48 -1.55
CA THR A 113 16.78 3.30 -0.65
C THR A 113 15.39 2.71 -0.57
N ILE A 114 14.88 2.54 0.65
CA ILE A 114 13.56 2.04 0.95
C ILE A 114 12.68 3.21 1.41
N ILE A 115 11.52 3.37 0.77
CA ILE A 115 10.49 4.31 1.21
C ILE A 115 9.34 3.52 1.82
N GLU A 116 9.05 3.75 3.10
CA GLU A 116 7.90 3.16 3.80
C GLU A 116 6.75 4.16 3.88
N ILE A 117 5.57 3.72 3.44
CA ILE A 117 4.38 4.56 3.34
C ILE A 117 3.21 3.84 3.99
N PRO A 118 2.81 4.24 5.21
CA PRO A 118 1.55 3.79 5.77
C PRO A 118 0.44 4.33 4.87
N TYR A 119 -0.52 3.49 4.52
CA TYR A 119 -1.60 3.87 3.62
C TYR A 119 -2.96 3.45 4.14
N ARG A 120 -3.96 4.20 3.67
CA ARG A 120 -5.36 3.80 3.72
C ARG A 120 -5.96 3.84 2.33
N GLU A 121 -6.68 2.78 1.98
CA GLU A 121 -7.40 2.70 0.70
C GLU A 121 -8.44 3.82 0.62
N ALA A 122 -8.42 4.52 -0.51
CA ALA A 122 -9.38 5.56 -0.83
C ALA A 122 -10.62 4.93 -1.50
N PRO A 123 -11.83 5.46 -1.24
CA PRO A 123 -13.00 5.05 -2.02
C PRO A 123 -12.78 5.34 -3.51
N GLN A 124 -13.33 4.48 -4.38
CA GLN A 124 -13.37 4.72 -5.83
C GLN A 124 -14.20 5.97 -6.14
#